data_AF-A0A1V4JZJ0-F1
#
_entry.id   AF-A0A1V4JZJ0-F1
#
_cell.length_a   1.000
_cell.length_b   1.000
_cell.length_c   1.000
_cell.angle_alpha   90.00
_cell.angle_beta   90.00
_cell.angle_gamma   90.00
#
_symmetry.space_group_name_H-M   'P 1'
#
loop_
_entity.id
_entity.type
_entity.pdbx_description
1 polymer ?
#
loop_
_entity_poly.entity_id
_entity_poly.type
_entity_poly.pdbx_seq_one_letter_code
_entity_poly.pdbx_strand_id
1 'polypeptide(L)'
;MAGAGSNWLSGVNVVLVMAYGSLVFVLLFIFVKRQIMRFAMKSRRGPHVPVGQHAPKDLKEEIDIRLSRVQDIRYEPRLLAEDDSRLLQLEAPGCCNYLYRMKALDAIRTSEIPFHADGRYPKSLIGKNFCAYLLELRNSSGSFKGVRKALIDALLDGYESARYGTGVFGKPEYLKYQEALNELANA
;
A
#
# COMPACT_ATOMS: atom_id res chain seq x y z
N MET A 1 63.46 -52.72 -24.49
CA MET A 1 63.08 -51.71 -23.49
C MET A 1 62.05 -50.77 -24.11
N ALA A 2 60.76 -51.05 -23.94
CA ALA A 2 59.70 -50.13 -24.37
C ALA A 2 58.41 -50.49 -23.62
N GLY A 3 57.71 -49.47 -23.10
CA GLY A 3 56.31 -49.61 -22.66
C GLY A 3 56.05 -49.41 -21.17
N ALA A 4 56.34 -48.23 -20.62
CA ALA A 4 55.79 -47.84 -19.31
C ALA A 4 55.40 -46.35 -19.20
N GLY A 5 55.44 -45.58 -20.30
CA GLY A 5 55.23 -44.11 -20.27
C GLY A 5 53.84 -43.62 -20.73
N SER A 6 53.03 -44.46 -21.38
CA SER A 6 51.79 -44.01 -22.05
C SER A 6 50.57 -43.90 -21.13
N ASN A 7 50.49 -44.72 -20.08
CA ASN A 7 49.30 -44.77 -19.20
C ASN A 7 49.26 -43.61 -18.18
N TRP A 8 50.43 -43.13 -17.74
CA TRP A 8 50.55 -42.01 -16.80
C TRP A 8 50.09 -40.68 -17.43
N LEU A 9 50.47 -40.44 -18.68
CA LEU A 9 50.08 -39.25 -19.44
C LEU A 9 48.57 -39.24 -19.73
N SER A 10 47.96 -40.40 -19.96
CA SER A 10 46.51 -40.53 -20.14
C SER A 10 45.74 -40.18 -18.87
N GLY A 11 46.17 -40.67 -17.70
CA GLY A 11 45.55 -40.34 -16.41
C GLY A 11 45.66 -38.85 -16.06
N VAL A 12 46.84 -38.25 -16.27
CA VAL A 12 47.06 -36.81 -16.06
C VAL A 12 46.17 -35.96 -16.97
N ASN A 13 46.05 -36.33 -18.25
CA ASN A 13 45.18 -35.61 -19.19
C ASN A 13 43.70 -35.71 -18.78
N VAL A 14 43.23 -36.87 -18.30
CA VAL A 14 41.85 -37.03 -17.81
C VAL A 14 41.59 -36.14 -16.59
N VAL A 15 42.54 -36.08 -15.64
CA VAL A 15 42.43 -35.23 -14.45
C VAL A 15 42.42 -33.75 -14.84
N LEU A 16 43.28 -33.32 -15.77
CA LEU A 16 43.29 -31.95 -16.27
C LEU A 16 41.97 -31.59 -16.94
N VAL A 17 41.43 -32.45 -17.80
CA VAL A 17 40.13 -32.23 -18.46
C VAL A 17 39.00 -32.13 -17.44
N MET A 18 38.99 -32.97 -16.40
CA MET A 18 37.99 -32.90 -15.32
C MET A 18 38.13 -31.63 -14.47
N ALA A 19 39.36 -31.24 -14.13
CA ALA A 19 39.62 -30.04 -13.33
C ALA A 19 39.26 -28.76 -14.09
N TYR A 20 39.73 -28.62 -15.34
CA TYR A 20 39.40 -27.45 -16.16
C TYR A 20 37.94 -27.45 -16.62
N GLY A 21 37.37 -28.62 -16.93
CA GLY A 21 35.97 -28.74 -17.29
C GLY A 21 35.04 -28.34 -16.15
N SER A 22 35.32 -28.80 -14.92
CA SER A 22 34.55 -28.39 -13.74
C SER A 22 34.77 -26.91 -13.40
N LEU A 23 36.00 -26.39 -13.53
CA LEU A 23 36.29 -24.97 -13.32
C LEU A 23 35.47 -24.08 -14.27
N VAL A 24 35.46 -24.40 -15.57
CA VAL A 24 34.68 -23.66 -16.58
C VAL A 24 33.19 -23.76 -16.29
N PHE A 25 32.70 -24.94 -15.92
CA PHE A 25 31.29 -25.15 -15.56
C PHE A 25 30.87 -24.32 -14.34
N VAL A 26 31.69 -24.29 -13.28
CA VAL A 26 31.47 -23.47 -12.08
C VAL A 26 31.49 -21.98 -12.43
N LEU A 27 32.44 -21.52 -13.25
CA LEU A 27 32.50 -20.14 -13.71
C LEU A 27 31.23 -19.76 -14.50
N LEU A 28 30.81 -20.59 -15.45
CA LEU A 28 29.56 -20.37 -16.20
C LEU A 28 28.35 -20.29 -15.27
N PHE A 29 28.24 -21.16 -14.27
CA PHE A 29 27.14 -21.13 -13.30
C PHE A 29 27.12 -19.83 -12.48
N ILE A 30 28.29 -19.35 -12.04
CA ILE A 30 28.42 -18.07 -11.33
C ILE A 30 28.02 -16.92 -12.24
N PHE A 31 28.46 -16.93 -13.51
CA PHE A 31 28.09 -15.89 -14.48
C PHE A 31 26.59 -15.88 -14.73
N VAL A 32 25.96 -17.04 -14.98
CA VAL A 32 24.51 -17.13 -15.18
C VAL A 32 23.75 -16.65 -13.95
N LYS A 33 24.10 -17.12 -12.74
CA LYS A 33 23.47 -16.68 -11.48
C LYS A 33 23.61 -15.16 -11.28
N ARG A 34 24.78 -14.61 -11.58
CA ARG A 34 25.05 -13.16 -11.49
C ARG A 34 24.31 -12.35 -12.56
N GLN A 35 24.15 -12.90 -13.77
CA GLN A 35 23.38 -12.27 -14.85
C GLN A 35 21.89 -12.26 -14.52
N ILE A 36 21.33 -13.37 -14.03
CA ILE A 36 19.92 -13.45 -13.59
C ILE A 36 19.66 -12.46 -12.45
N MET A 37 20.57 -12.37 -11.46
CA MET A 37 20.46 -11.39 -10.37
C MET A 37 20.46 -9.95 -10.89
N ARG A 38 21.33 -9.60 -11.84
CA ARG A 38 21.33 -8.26 -12.47
C ARG A 38 20.08 -8.01 -13.29
N PHE A 39 19.55 -9.02 -13.97
CA PHE A 39 18.36 -8.90 -14.81
C PHE A 39 17.09 -8.74 -13.97
N ALA A 40 16.94 -9.52 -12.90
CA ALA A 40 15.85 -9.39 -11.93
C ALA A 40 15.86 -8.02 -11.22
N MET A 41 17.05 -7.51 -10.89
CA MET A 41 17.21 -6.16 -10.33
C MET A 41 16.85 -5.05 -11.32
N LYS A 42 17.11 -5.23 -12.63
CA LYS A 42 16.82 -4.23 -13.67
C LYS A 42 15.38 -4.27 -14.18
N SER A 43 14.71 -5.43 -14.05
CA SER A 43 13.32 -5.69 -14.45
C SER A 43 12.26 -5.05 -13.53
N ARG A 44 12.63 -4.54 -12.34
CA ARG A 44 11.68 -3.87 -11.43
C ARG A 44 11.32 -2.44 -11.82
N ARG A 45 11.76 -1.96 -12.99
CA ARG A 45 11.38 -0.64 -13.51
C ARG A 45 10.00 -0.72 -14.14
N GLY A 46 8.97 -0.53 -13.31
CA GLY A 46 7.66 -0.14 -13.79
C GLY A 46 7.73 1.20 -14.56
N PRO A 47 6.68 1.55 -15.31
CA PRO A 47 6.62 2.74 -16.17
C PRO A 47 6.69 4.09 -15.43
N HIS A 48 6.82 4.10 -14.10
CA HIS A 48 7.05 5.30 -13.31
C HIS A 48 8.56 5.43 -12.99
N VAL A 49 9.09 6.65 -13.08
CA VAL A 49 10.42 6.98 -12.58
C VAL A 49 10.45 6.62 -11.09
N PRO A 50 11.37 5.74 -10.63
CA PRO A 50 11.47 5.40 -9.22
C PRO A 50 11.74 6.68 -8.41
N VAL A 51 10.99 6.84 -7.33
CA VAL A 51 11.12 7.99 -6.43
C VAL A 51 12.59 8.05 -5.96
N GLY A 52 13.25 9.19 -6.15
CA GLY A 52 14.67 9.35 -5.80
C GLY A 52 15.67 8.90 -6.89
N GLN A 53 15.30 8.85 -8.17
CA GLN A 53 16.21 8.47 -9.27
C GLN A 53 17.53 9.29 -9.34
N HIS A 54 17.49 10.54 -8.90
CA HIS A 54 18.67 11.43 -8.85
C HIS A 54 19.28 11.59 -7.45
N ALA A 55 18.79 10.83 -6.47
CA ALA A 55 19.33 10.84 -5.12
C ALA A 55 20.65 10.05 -5.04
N PRO A 56 21.56 10.42 -4.11
CA PRO A 56 22.69 9.57 -3.72
C PRO A 56 22.23 8.16 -3.38
N LYS A 57 23.05 7.13 -3.63
CA LYS A 57 22.66 5.71 -3.48
C LYS A 57 22.08 5.40 -2.11
N ASP A 58 22.73 5.86 -1.05
CA ASP A 58 22.31 5.63 0.34
C ASP A 58 20.94 6.27 0.61
N LEU A 59 20.69 7.47 0.07
CA LEU A 59 19.41 8.16 0.20
C LEU A 59 18.31 7.45 -0.60
N LYS A 60 18.64 6.96 -1.79
CA LYS A 60 17.71 6.18 -2.62
C LYS A 60 17.32 4.87 -1.92
N GLU A 61 18.29 4.15 -1.35
CA GLU A 61 18.05 2.92 -0.60
C GLU A 61 17.15 3.18 0.62
N GLU A 62 17.39 4.27 1.35
CA GLU A 62 16.54 4.66 2.48
C GLU A 62 15.11 5.03 2.02
N ILE A 63 14.96 5.73 0.89
CA ILE A 63 13.64 6.02 0.29
C ILE A 63 12.92 4.71 -0.07
N ASP A 64 13.61 3.78 -0.73
CA ASP A 64 13.04 2.49 -1.13
C ASP A 64 12.63 1.66 0.11
N ILE A 65 13.46 1.65 1.17
CA ILE A 65 13.14 1.00 2.45
C ILE A 65 11.89 1.63 3.06
N ARG A 66 11.79 2.96 3.13
CA ARG A 66 10.61 3.64 3.69
C ARG A 66 9.36 3.42 2.87
N LEU A 67 9.45 3.45 1.55
CA LEU A 67 8.33 3.16 0.65
C LEU A 67 7.87 1.71 0.77
N SER A 68 8.78 0.76 0.96
CA SER A 68 8.41 -0.64 1.20
C SER A 68 7.58 -0.80 2.48
N ARG A 69 7.92 -0.06 3.55
CA ARG A 69 7.15 -0.05 4.81
C ARG A 69 5.74 0.52 4.65
N VAL A 70 5.47 1.35 3.63
CA VAL A 70 4.12 1.86 3.37
C VAL A 70 3.16 0.72 3.04
N GLN A 71 3.64 -0.37 2.43
CA GLN A 71 2.82 -1.56 2.16
C GLN A 71 2.39 -2.29 3.43
N ASP A 72 3.15 -2.13 4.52
CA ASP A 72 2.83 -2.71 5.83
C ASP A 72 1.85 -1.85 6.65
N ILE A 73 1.55 -0.62 6.20
CA ILE A 73 0.60 0.26 6.89
C ILE A 73 -0.82 -0.30 6.70
N ARG A 74 -1.33 -0.94 7.75
CA ARG A 74 -2.67 -1.54 7.77
C ARG A 74 -3.76 -0.60 8.27
N TYR A 75 -3.37 0.47 8.95
CA TYR A 75 -4.29 1.35 9.67
C TYR A 75 -4.08 2.80 9.30
N GLU A 76 -5.18 3.52 9.14
CA GLU A 76 -5.13 4.96 8.96
C GLU A 76 -4.83 5.66 10.30
N PRO A 77 -3.86 6.60 10.34
CA PRO A 77 -3.61 7.39 11.54
C PRO A 77 -4.81 8.29 11.85
N ARG A 78 -5.01 8.59 13.14
CA ARG A 78 -6.00 9.58 13.58
C ARG A 78 -5.44 10.96 13.28
N LEU A 79 -6.22 11.83 12.65
CA LEU A 79 -5.74 13.13 12.17
C LEU A 79 -5.85 14.24 13.22
N LEU A 80 -6.91 14.20 14.02
CA LEU A 80 -7.20 15.15 15.09
C LEU A 80 -7.38 14.42 16.43
N ALA A 81 -6.58 14.75 17.42
CA ALA A 81 -6.79 14.30 18.80
C ALA A 81 -8.03 14.99 19.41
N GLU A 82 -8.65 14.38 20.44
CA GLU A 82 -9.84 14.96 21.10
C GLU A 82 -9.54 16.33 21.74
N ASP A 83 -8.31 16.50 22.21
CA ASP A 83 -7.79 17.67 22.92
C ASP A 83 -6.96 18.59 22.02
N ASP A 84 -7.07 18.43 20.70
CA ASP A 84 -6.28 19.23 19.76
C ASP A 84 -6.69 20.71 19.79
N SER A 85 -5.75 21.58 20.16
CA SER A 85 -5.93 23.04 20.18
C SER A 85 -6.50 23.62 18.87
N ARG A 86 -6.27 22.97 17.71
CA ARG A 86 -6.81 23.38 16.41
C ARG A 86 -8.34 23.27 16.36
N LEU A 87 -8.96 22.41 17.16
CA LEU A 87 -10.41 22.30 17.26
C LEU A 87 -11.05 23.56 17.85
N LEU A 88 -10.32 24.34 18.66
CA LEU A 88 -10.81 25.62 19.18
C LEU A 88 -10.97 26.67 18.07
N GLN A 89 -10.22 26.51 16.97
CA GLN A 89 -10.29 27.42 15.81
C GLN A 89 -11.50 27.16 14.92
N LEU A 90 -12.25 26.06 15.14
CA LEU A 90 -13.45 25.75 14.34
C LEU A 90 -14.59 26.76 14.53
N GLU A 91 -14.65 27.37 15.71
CA GLU A 91 -15.65 28.38 16.09
C GLU A 91 -15.20 29.80 15.75
N ALA A 92 -13.97 29.99 15.25
CA ALA A 92 -13.43 31.30 14.90
C ALA A 92 -13.84 31.73 13.46
N PRO A 93 -14.08 33.03 13.21
CA PRO A 93 -14.30 33.55 11.87
C PRO A 93 -13.04 33.32 11.01
N GLY A 94 -13.18 32.65 9.87
CA GLY A 94 -12.04 32.26 9.01
C GLY A 94 -11.52 30.84 9.23
N CYS A 95 -12.29 29.98 9.90
CA CYS A 95 -11.99 28.57 10.13
C CYS A 95 -11.39 27.88 8.89
N CYS A 96 -10.31 27.13 9.10
CA CYS A 96 -9.62 26.43 8.04
C CYS A 96 -10.41 25.19 7.58
N ASN A 97 -10.81 25.16 6.30
CA ASN A 97 -11.54 24.05 5.68
C ASN A 97 -10.85 22.68 5.85
N TYR A 98 -9.52 22.64 5.95
CA TYR A 98 -8.80 21.38 6.15
C TYR A 98 -9.18 20.67 7.46
N LEU A 99 -9.59 21.40 8.51
CA LEU A 99 -10.00 20.79 9.78
C LEU A 99 -11.30 20.00 9.64
N TYR A 100 -12.27 20.50 8.86
CA TYR A 100 -13.50 19.77 8.55
C TYR A 100 -13.23 18.52 7.72
N ARG A 101 -12.24 18.56 6.82
CA ARG A 101 -11.79 17.37 6.07
C ARG A 101 -11.19 16.31 6.99
N MET A 102 -10.30 16.72 7.89
CA MET A 102 -9.71 15.81 8.88
C MET A 102 -10.78 15.21 9.79
N LYS A 103 -11.74 16.03 10.23
CA LYS A 103 -12.86 15.58 11.07
C LYS A 103 -13.77 14.59 10.34
N ALA A 104 -14.04 14.78 9.05
CA ALA A 104 -14.80 13.84 8.24
C ALA A 104 -14.11 12.46 8.16
N LEU A 105 -12.80 12.44 7.96
CA LEU A 105 -12.03 11.19 7.89
C LEU A 105 -12.00 10.46 9.24
N ASP A 106 -11.82 11.20 10.34
CA ASP A 106 -11.84 10.62 11.68
C ASP A 106 -13.25 10.17 12.11
N ALA A 107 -14.32 10.82 11.62
CA ALA A 107 -15.71 10.49 11.95
C ALA A 107 -16.12 9.04 11.58
N ILE A 108 -15.49 8.47 10.55
CA ILE A 108 -15.70 7.08 10.10
C ILE A 108 -15.23 6.08 11.17
N ARG A 109 -14.25 6.47 11.98
CA ARG A 109 -13.70 5.61 13.04
C ARG A 109 -14.55 5.65 14.29
N THR A 110 -15.22 6.77 14.52
CA THR A 110 -16.14 6.96 15.63
C THR A 110 -17.54 6.47 15.32
N SER A 111 -17.91 6.34 14.04
CA SER A 111 -19.20 5.78 13.67
C SER A 111 -19.22 4.28 13.99
N GLU A 112 -20.25 3.83 14.70
CA GLU A 112 -20.47 2.43 15.07
C GLU A 112 -20.97 1.58 13.89
N ILE A 113 -20.54 1.89 12.67
CA ILE A 113 -20.97 1.15 11.48
C ILE A 113 -20.43 -0.28 11.61
N PRO A 114 -21.30 -1.31 11.64
CA PRO A 114 -20.86 -2.69 11.83
C PRO A 114 -20.14 -3.18 10.56
N PHE A 115 -18.81 -3.10 10.59
CA PHE A 115 -17.94 -3.74 9.61
C PHE A 115 -17.90 -5.25 9.89
N HIS A 116 -18.92 -6.00 9.46
CA HIS A 116 -18.97 -7.45 9.67
C HIS A 116 -18.07 -8.20 8.66
N ALA A 117 -17.05 -8.87 9.19
CA ALA A 117 -16.61 -10.20 8.79
C ALA A 117 -15.98 -10.87 10.03
N ASP A 118 -16.44 -12.08 10.36
CA ASP A 118 -16.12 -12.86 11.57
C ASP A 118 -14.68 -12.70 12.10
N GLY A 119 -14.52 -12.14 13.30
CA GLY A 119 -13.23 -12.13 13.99
C GLY A 119 -13.15 -11.15 15.16
N ARG A 120 -12.59 -11.61 16.28
CA ARG A 120 -12.55 -10.97 17.61
C ARG A 120 -11.75 -9.64 17.72
N TYR A 121 -11.88 -8.69 16.80
CA TYR A 121 -11.40 -7.31 16.99
C TYR A 121 -12.26 -6.31 16.19
N PRO A 122 -13.18 -5.58 16.83
CA PRO A 122 -14.07 -4.65 16.14
C PRO A 122 -13.40 -3.27 16.04
N LYS A 123 -12.27 -3.12 15.34
CA LYS A 123 -11.66 -1.80 15.10
C LYS A 123 -10.94 -1.74 13.75
N SER A 124 -11.58 -1.06 12.80
CA SER A 124 -10.98 -0.43 11.61
C SER A 124 -10.47 -1.37 10.51
N LEU A 125 -11.24 -1.45 9.42
CA LEU A 125 -10.81 -1.52 8.01
C LEU A 125 -9.39 -2.10 7.76
N ILE A 126 -9.16 -3.36 8.12
CA ILE A 126 -7.93 -4.06 7.76
C ILE A 126 -7.98 -4.34 6.26
N GLY A 127 -7.19 -3.61 5.47
CA GLY A 127 -6.93 -3.90 4.05
C GLY A 127 -8.07 -3.61 3.07
N LYS A 128 -9.28 -3.28 3.53
CA LYS A 128 -10.37 -2.74 2.69
C LYS A 128 -10.50 -1.25 2.95
N ASN A 129 -10.40 -0.42 1.91
CA ASN A 129 -10.67 1.02 2.07
C ASN A 129 -12.17 1.24 2.36
N PHE A 130 -12.51 2.29 3.09
CA PHE A 130 -13.91 2.63 3.41
C PHE A 130 -14.78 2.71 2.14
N CYS A 131 -14.23 3.19 1.03
CA CYS A 131 -14.89 3.18 -0.27
C CYS A 131 -15.28 1.78 -0.76
N ALA A 132 -14.39 0.78 -0.67
CA ALA A 132 -14.70 -0.59 -1.09
C ALA A 132 -15.82 -1.18 -0.23
N TYR A 133 -15.83 -0.89 1.07
CA TYR A 133 -16.94 -1.28 1.94
C TYR A 133 -18.26 -0.66 1.49
N LEU A 134 -18.29 0.67 1.25
CA LEU A 134 -19.48 1.35 0.76
C LEU A 134 -19.95 0.82 -0.61
N LEU A 135 -19.01 0.54 -1.52
CA LEU A 135 -19.31 -0.05 -2.82
C LEU A 135 -19.85 -1.48 -2.72
N GLU A 136 -19.30 -2.30 -1.81
CA GLU A 136 -19.81 -3.64 -1.51
C GLU A 136 -21.24 -3.56 -0.95
N LEU A 137 -21.47 -2.62 -0.03
CA LEU A 137 -22.79 -2.36 0.55
C LEU A 137 -23.80 -1.90 -0.52
N ARG A 138 -23.39 -1.00 -1.43
CA ARG A 138 -24.20 -0.53 -2.56
C ARG A 138 -24.65 -1.67 -3.48
N ASN A 139 -23.77 -2.64 -3.70
CA ASN A 139 -24.00 -3.78 -4.59
C ASN A 139 -24.73 -4.94 -3.90
N SER A 140 -24.81 -4.93 -2.55
CA SER A 140 -25.54 -5.93 -1.78
C SER A 140 -27.06 -5.84 -2.04
N SER A 141 -27.66 -6.98 -2.36
CA SER A 141 -29.03 -7.06 -2.93
C SER A 141 -30.13 -7.09 -1.86
N GLY A 142 -30.13 -6.19 -0.89
CA GLY A 142 -31.18 -6.09 0.15
C GLY A 142 -32.42 -5.27 -0.30
N SER A 143 -33.61 -5.59 0.23
CA SER A 143 -34.94 -5.05 -0.14
C SER A 143 -35.19 -3.53 0.10
N PHE A 144 -34.14 -2.73 0.30
CA PHE A 144 -34.20 -1.29 0.63
C PHE A 144 -33.45 -0.41 -0.40
N LYS A 145 -33.40 -0.88 -1.66
CA LYS A 145 -32.42 -0.47 -2.69
C LYS A 145 -32.39 1.01 -3.08
N GLY A 146 -33.45 1.78 -2.88
CA GLY A 146 -33.52 3.19 -3.34
C GLY A 146 -32.83 4.16 -2.39
N VAL A 147 -33.34 4.25 -1.16
CA VAL A 147 -32.90 5.21 -0.13
C VAL A 147 -31.46 4.93 0.31
N ARG A 148 -31.10 3.67 0.54
CA ARG A 148 -29.73 3.31 0.93
C ARG A 148 -28.71 3.59 -0.17
N LYS A 149 -29.09 3.46 -1.44
CA LYS A 149 -28.17 3.72 -2.55
C LYS A 149 -27.84 5.21 -2.65
N ALA A 150 -28.84 6.09 -2.54
CA ALA A 150 -28.62 7.53 -2.52
C ALA A 150 -27.77 7.97 -1.32
N LEU A 151 -27.99 7.36 -0.16
CA LEU A 151 -27.21 7.60 1.05
C LEU A 151 -25.75 7.16 0.89
N ILE A 152 -25.52 5.95 0.36
CA ILE A 152 -24.17 5.44 0.10
C ILE A 152 -23.44 6.28 -0.94
N ASP A 153 -24.14 6.70 -2.01
CA ASP A 153 -23.56 7.57 -3.04
C ASP A 153 -23.17 8.95 -2.43
N ALA A 154 -24.03 9.52 -1.56
CA ALA A 154 -23.70 10.76 -0.83
C ALA A 154 -22.51 10.61 0.13
N LEU A 155 -22.36 9.45 0.78
CA LEU A 155 -21.21 9.16 1.65
C LEU A 155 -19.92 8.96 0.85
N LEU A 156 -19.99 8.31 -0.31
CA LEU A 156 -18.85 8.15 -1.21
C LEU A 156 -18.39 9.52 -1.71
N ASP A 157 -19.30 10.35 -2.21
CA ASP A 157 -19.01 11.70 -2.68
C ASP A 157 -18.43 12.59 -1.58
N GLY A 158 -18.99 12.53 -0.37
CA GLY A 158 -18.50 13.28 0.78
C GLY A 158 -17.10 12.83 1.23
N TYR A 159 -16.84 11.53 1.23
CA TYR A 159 -15.52 10.98 1.56
C TYR A 159 -14.47 11.34 0.52
N GLU A 160 -14.79 11.22 -0.78
CA GLU A 160 -13.90 11.58 -1.87
C GLU A 160 -13.59 13.09 -1.86
N SER A 161 -14.61 13.92 -1.63
CA SER A 161 -14.46 15.37 -1.50
C SER A 161 -13.57 15.76 -0.31
N ALA A 162 -13.70 15.07 0.83
CA ALA A 162 -12.88 15.33 2.01
C ALA A 162 -11.41 14.88 1.81
N ARG A 163 -11.19 13.71 1.20
CA ARG A 163 -9.88 13.05 1.11
C ARG A 163 -9.04 13.51 -0.08
N TYR A 164 -9.68 13.64 -1.24
CA TYR A 164 -9.04 13.87 -2.54
C TYR A 164 -9.51 15.15 -3.22
N GLY A 165 -10.62 15.73 -2.77
CA GLY A 165 -11.21 16.92 -3.37
C GLY A 165 -10.32 18.15 -3.31
N THR A 166 -10.33 18.93 -4.38
CA THR A 166 -9.68 20.25 -4.47
C THR A 166 -10.64 21.40 -4.11
N GLY A 167 -11.95 21.14 -4.04
CA GLY A 167 -12.99 22.13 -3.75
C GLY A 167 -13.13 22.49 -2.27
N VAL A 168 -14.03 23.44 -1.97
CA VAL A 168 -14.32 23.82 -0.58
C VAL A 168 -15.03 22.66 0.14
N PHE A 169 -14.52 22.29 1.30
CA PHE A 169 -15.14 21.32 2.21
C PHE A 169 -15.08 21.93 3.61
N GLY A 170 -16.15 22.59 4.01
CA GLY A 170 -16.28 23.30 5.27
C GLY A 170 -17.31 22.67 6.19
N LYS A 171 -17.85 23.49 7.10
CA LYS A 171 -18.90 23.09 8.06
C LYS A 171 -20.15 22.49 7.38
N PRO A 172 -20.74 23.09 6.32
CA PRO A 172 -21.98 22.57 5.77
C PRO A 172 -21.80 21.21 5.10
N GLU A 173 -20.71 21.01 4.36
CA GLU A 173 -20.39 19.72 3.74
C GLU A 173 -20.13 18.65 4.79
N TYR A 174 -19.39 19.01 5.86
CA TYR A 174 -19.13 18.11 6.98
C TYR A 174 -20.41 17.69 7.71
N LEU A 175 -21.33 18.62 7.99
CA LEU A 175 -22.59 18.30 8.67
C LEU A 175 -23.46 17.35 7.84
N LYS A 176 -23.57 17.59 6.53
CA LYS A 176 -24.29 16.70 5.61
C LYS A 176 -23.67 15.30 5.58
N TYR A 177 -22.34 15.23 5.56
CA TYR A 177 -21.62 13.96 5.60
C TYR A 177 -21.83 13.22 6.93
N GLN A 178 -21.78 13.93 8.05
CA GLN A 178 -22.00 13.37 9.38
C GLN A 178 -23.43 12.86 9.56
N GLU A 179 -24.43 13.58 9.04
CA GLU A 179 -25.82 13.15 9.05
C GLU A 179 -26.00 11.83 8.28
N ALA A 180 -25.46 11.75 7.06
CA ALA A 180 -25.50 10.51 6.27
C ALA A 180 -24.77 9.34 6.97
N LEU A 181 -23.66 9.61 7.67
CA LEU A 181 -22.94 8.58 8.45
C LEU A 181 -23.79 8.06 9.61
N ASN A 182 -24.47 8.96 10.33
CA ASN A 182 -25.34 8.60 11.44
C ASN A 182 -26.58 7.85 10.96
N GLU A 183 -27.16 8.26 9.83
CA GLU A 183 -28.29 7.58 9.22
C GLU A 183 -27.88 6.16 8.77
N LEU A 184 -26.67 5.97 8.23
CA LEU A 184 -26.16 4.63 7.91
C LEU A 184 -25.93 3.77 9.15
N ALA A 185 -25.43 4.36 10.24
CA ALA A 185 -25.17 3.62 11.48
C ALA A 185 -26.45 3.17 12.18
N ASN A 186 -27.55 3.90 12.00
CA ASN A 186 -28.85 3.62 12.61
C ASN A 186 -29.81 2.82 11.70
N ALA A 187 -29.39 2.43 10.49
CA ALA A 187 -30.19 1.73 9.48
C ALA A 187 -30.06 0.20 9.55
#